data_AF-A0A8H3LZ05-F1
#
_entry.id   AF-A0A8H3LZ05-F1
#
_cell.length_a   1.000
_cell.length_b   1.000
_cell.length_c   1.000
_cell.angle_alpha   90.00
_cell.angle_beta   90.00
_cell.angle_gamma   90.00
#
_symmetry.space_group_name_H-M   'P 1'
#
loop_
_entity.id
_entity.type
_entity.pdbx_description
1 polymer ?
#
loop_
_entity_poly.entity_id
_entity_poly.type
_entity_poly.pdbx_seq_one_letter_code
_entity_poly.pdbx_strand_id
1 'polypeptide(L)'
;MPPASPIWAHFNKLEHVAAANKCIAHLKTYSSASTTVLQGFFGPDFKLNTKQRNNSHLPTEQNNIITVKRPILQLQKSINNFVDKISSAEQNKAELLFAQAVYQCGLFLSLPELEPIKIFFQKLCPYFKLPSRKALSTTLLDKVYEDIKNEVKDLINSANYICLISDGWSNMLQEHWTNYLITTPRPVFFSAHQTGEIRQTEENIAANIDKVISQIDHSKLSAIITDNASSMKKAWKLLAIKYPKVVFLGCVTHSLNLLIGDIMKLSWADRTMKNGKKIVKYFKSHQILAAVLKRYQNSSYDKQISLKLPVNQLTIELTVTELSHNQTVRIEDDIKSIVLNDGFWKDVDNLLKVLNELVIGISIFESDTPSLSKVLDWWESIYHPVIEVANLLDPSFHGCHLTSNSMNKISQFIQKYYSDDAVIIWTQILNYKEKNGVFVNKLAWETSDKVDPIIWWCGNFGDSAPKLTQVAKKVLSIPTSSAASERNWSAFAYIHDKK
;
A
#
# COMPACT_ATOMS: atom_id res chain seq x y z
N MET A 1 29.40 -6.41 47.88
CA MET A 1 28.60 -6.64 46.65
C MET A 1 27.14 -6.37 46.98
N PRO A 2 26.49 -5.34 46.41
CA PRO A 2 25.06 -5.15 46.54
C PRO A 2 24.30 -5.98 45.48
N PRO A 3 23.05 -6.37 45.74
CA PRO A 3 22.26 -7.24 44.87
C PRO A 3 21.81 -6.48 43.61
N ALA A 4 21.79 -7.20 42.48
CA ALA A 4 21.34 -6.67 41.20
C ALA A 4 19.90 -6.12 41.28
N SER A 5 19.70 -4.94 40.69
CA SER A 5 18.41 -4.24 40.61
C SER A 5 17.30 -5.11 39.98
N PRO A 6 16.06 -5.11 40.52
CA PRO A 6 14.90 -5.84 39.99
C PRO A 6 14.52 -5.50 38.54
N ILE A 7 15.05 -4.41 37.99
CA ILE A 7 14.87 -4.00 36.59
C ILE A 7 15.56 -4.98 35.64
N TRP A 8 16.68 -5.58 36.04
CA TRP A 8 17.43 -6.54 35.21
C TRP A 8 16.80 -7.93 35.15
N ALA A 9 15.93 -8.29 36.10
CA ALA A 9 15.21 -9.56 36.07
C ALA A 9 14.05 -9.57 35.06
N HIS A 10 13.57 -8.40 34.64
CA HIS A 10 12.50 -8.26 33.65
C HIS A 10 13.01 -8.48 32.20
N PHE A 11 14.27 -8.15 31.93
CA PHE A 11 14.88 -8.33 30.59
C PHE A 11 15.30 -9.77 30.26
N ASN A 12 15.31 -10.69 31.24
CA ASN A 12 15.63 -12.11 31.03
C ASN A 12 14.40 -13.02 30.85
N LYS A 13 13.18 -12.48 30.97
CA LYS A 13 11.94 -13.19 30.65
C LYS A 13 11.25 -12.46 29.52
N LEU A 14 11.66 -12.75 28.28
CA LEU A 14 10.81 -12.75 27.08
C LEU A 14 11.69 -13.12 25.88
N GLU A 15 11.30 -14.16 25.16
CA GLU A 15 11.96 -14.79 24.00
C GLU A 15 11.98 -13.90 22.73
N HIS A 16 12.13 -12.58 22.86
CA HIS A 16 12.14 -11.63 21.73
C HIS A 16 13.51 -10.99 21.44
N VAL A 17 14.55 -11.32 22.21
CA VAL A 17 15.89 -10.73 22.03
C VAL A 17 16.64 -11.31 20.82
N ALA A 18 16.20 -12.44 20.26
CA ALA A 18 16.76 -12.96 19.02
C ALA A 18 16.30 -12.21 17.76
N ALA A 19 15.24 -11.38 17.83
CA ALA A 19 14.68 -10.68 16.66
C ALA A 19 15.43 -9.39 16.28
N ALA A 20 16.13 -8.78 17.26
CA ALA A 20 16.82 -7.50 17.09
C ALA A 20 18.28 -7.64 16.66
N ASN A 21 18.84 -8.85 16.67
CA ASN A 21 20.28 -9.06 16.51
C ASN A 21 20.75 -8.97 15.06
N LYS A 22 19.92 -9.27 14.04
CA LYS A 22 20.25 -8.98 12.62
C LYS A 22 20.28 -7.50 12.32
N CYS A 23 19.31 -6.72 12.82
CA CYS A 23 19.33 -5.27 12.63
C CYS A 23 20.62 -4.68 13.23
N ILE A 24 21.03 -5.14 14.41
CA ILE A 24 22.26 -4.68 15.08
C ILE A 24 23.54 -5.23 14.41
N ALA A 25 23.52 -6.45 13.88
CA ALA A 25 24.67 -7.05 13.18
C ALA A 25 24.90 -6.43 11.80
N HIS A 26 23.84 -6.11 11.06
CA HIS A 26 23.91 -5.41 9.77
C HIS A 26 24.39 -3.95 9.93
N LEU A 27 24.08 -3.32 11.07
CA LEU A 27 24.59 -2.00 11.45
C LEU A 27 26.09 -1.99 11.81
N LYS A 28 26.70 -3.15 12.12
CA LYS A 28 28.13 -3.26 12.45
C LYS A 28 29.04 -3.55 11.24
N THR A 29 28.50 -4.03 10.13
CA THR A 29 29.31 -4.43 8.94
C THR A 29 29.43 -3.35 7.86
N TYR A 30 28.73 -2.22 7.95
CA TYR A 30 28.79 -1.14 6.97
C TYR A 30 29.54 0.13 7.44
N SER A 31 30.62 -0.04 8.22
CA SER A 31 31.52 1.06 8.58
C SER A 31 32.68 1.27 7.61
N SER A 32 32.68 0.65 6.42
CA SER A 32 33.74 0.86 5.43
C SER A 32 33.30 0.51 4.00
N ALA A 33 32.64 1.44 3.31
CA ALA A 33 32.68 1.49 1.84
C ALA A 33 32.28 2.89 1.35
N SER A 34 33.31 3.71 1.09
CA SER A 34 33.22 5.04 0.49
C SER A 34 33.12 4.92 -1.04
N THR A 35 32.23 5.73 -1.63
CA THR A 35 32.35 6.40 -2.94
C THR A 35 32.51 5.63 -4.27
N THR A 36 32.40 4.30 -4.35
CA THR A 36 32.51 3.58 -5.65
C THR A 36 31.22 2.98 -6.20
N VAL A 37 30.07 3.16 -5.55
CA VAL A 37 28.80 2.49 -5.95
C VAL A 37 27.91 3.33 -6.88
N LEU A 38 28.23 4.61 -7.10
CA LEU A 38 27.42 5.50 -7.95
C LEU A 38 27.84 5.56 -9.42
N GLN A 39 28.89 4.83 -9.85
CA GLN A 39 29.28 4.70 -11.26
C GLN A 39 28.81 3.40 -11.93
N GLY A 40 28.23 2.46 -11.18
CA GLY A 40 27.72 1.19 -11.72
C GLY A 40 26.28 1.23 -12.24
N PHE A 41 25.51 2.27 -11.93
CA PHE A 41 24.06 2.30 -12.20
C PHE A 41 23.65 2.95 -13.53
N PHE A 42 24.52 3.73 -14.20
CA PHE A 42 24.11 4.48 -15.41
C PHE A 42 25.03 4.36 -16.63
N GLY A 43 26.10 3.56 -16.57
CA GLY A 43 27.03 3.38 -17.70
C GLY A 43 27.69 4.68 -18.19
N PRO A 44 28.70 4.61 -19.07
CA PRO A 44 29.41 5.79 -19.55
C PRO A 44 28.63 6.66 -20.55
N ASP A 45 27.48 6.20 -21.07
CA ASP A 45 26.80 6.84 -22.22
C ASP A 45 25.41 7.45 -21.95
N PHE A 46 24.98 7.58 -20.69
CA PHE A 46 23.68 8.20 -20.40
C PHE A 46 23.72 9.74 -20.54
N LYS A 47 23.21 10.25 -21.67
CA LYS A 47 22.95 11.69 -21.89
C LYS A 47 21.45 12.01 -21.74
N LEU A 48 21.14 12.95 -20.85
CA LEU A 48 19.82 13.58 -20.69
C LEU A 48 19.42 14.31 -21.98
N ASN A 49 18.39 13.81 -22.66
CA ASN A 49 17.85 14.45 -23.85
C ASN A 49 16.70 15.42 -23.49
N THR A 50 16.99 16.70 -23.58
CA THR A 50 16.04 17.82 -23.56
C THR A 50 15.27 17.85 -24.88
N LYS A 51 13.97 17.54 -24.86
CA LYS A 51 13.12 17.64 -26.07
C LYS A 51 12.83 19.10 -26.41
N GLN A 52 13.42 19.57 -27.51
CA GLN A 52 13.00 20.74 -28.28
C GLN A 52 11.68 20.45 -29.03
N ARG A 53 10.80 21.45 -29.06
CA ARG A 53 9.58 21.50 -29.89
C ARG A 53 9.97 21.66 -31.36
N ASN A 54 9.57 20.71 -32.20
CA ASN A 54 9.58 20.88 -33.65
C ASN A 54 8.15 21.04 -34.17
N ASN A 55 7.90 22.19 -34.79
CA ASN A 55 6.74 22.48 -35.63
C ASN A 55 6.93 21.74 -36.97
N SER A 56 6.01 20.86 -37.34
CA SER A 56 5.95 20.30 -38.70
C SER A 56 4.91 21.05 -39.53
N HIS A 57 5.42 21.72 -40.57
CA HIS A 57 4.68 22.36 -41.64
C HIS A 57 3.93 21.33 -42.50
N LEU A 58 2.72 21.72 -42.93
CA LEU A 58 1.91 21.07 -43.97
C LEU A 58 2.54 21.23 -45.36
N PRO A 59 2.49 20.21 -46.24
CA PRO A 59 2.70 20.39 -47.67
C PRO A 59 1.38 20.76 -48.37
N THR A 60 1.45 21.80 -49.19
CA THR A 60 0.49 22.19 -50.23
C THR A 60 0.42 21.15 -51.34
N GLU A 61 -0.76 20.58 -51.59
CA GLU A 61 -1.06 19.86 -52.83
C GLU A 61 -1.95 20.68 -53.77
N GLN A 62 -1.60 20.55 -55.04
CA GLN A 62 -2.00 21.37 -56.18
C GLN A 62 -3.36 20.92 -56.74
N ASN A 63 -4.07 21.90 -57.28
CA ASN A 63 -5.25 21.74 -58.13
C ASN A 63 -5.01 20.73 -59.25
N ASN A 64 -5.88 19.73 -59.39
CA ASN A 64 -6.15 19.12 -60.68
C ASN A 64 -7.65 18.78 -60.84
N ILE A 65 -8.22 19.39 -61.87
CA ILE A 65 -9.60 19.29 -62.32
C ILE A 65 -9.73 17.98 -63.11
N ILE A 66 -10.63 17.07 -62.70
CA ILE A 66 -11.08 15.97 -63.56
C ILE A 66 -12.61 15.89 -63.55
N THR A 67 -13.15 16.40 -64.66
CA THR A 67 -14.33 16.00 -65.44
C THR A 67 -15.53 15.31 -64.76
N VAL A 68 -16.65 16.04 -64.81
CA VAL A 68 -18.02 15.63 -64.45
C VAL A 68 -18.59 14.60 -65.42
N LYS A 69 -19.17 13.51 -64.88
CA LYS A 69 -20.27 12.76 -65.52
C LYS A 69 -21.51 12.83 -64.63
N ARG A 70 -22.62 13.34 -65.17
CA ARG A 70 -23.99 13.22 -64.63
C ARG A 70 -24.73 12.10 -65.40
N PRO A 71 -25.90 11.60 -64.95
CA PRO A 71 -26.41 11.48 -63.58
C PRO A 71 -26.99 10.06 -63.31
N ILE A 72 -27.12 9.66 -62.05
CA ILE A 72 -28.20 8.74 -61.65
C ILE A 72 -28.98 9.49 -60.59
N LEU A 73 -30.29 9.66 -60.81
CA LEU A 73 -31.24 10.16 -59.83
C LEU A 73 -31.20 9.23 -58.61
N GLN A 74 -30.28 9.46 -57.68
CA GLN A 74 -30.42 8.92 -56.34
C GLN A 74 -31.52 9.73 -55.67
N LEU A 75 -32.59 9.04 -55.28
CA LEU A 75 -33.57 9.55 -54.34
C LEU A 75 -32.82 10.33 -53.26
N GLN A 76 -33.23 11.58 -53.03
CA GLN A 76 -32.78 12.35 -51.89
C GLN A 76 -33.02 11.48 -50.64
N LYS A 77 -31.96 10.88 -50.10
CA LYS A 77 -32.01 10.35 -48.75
C LYS A 77 -32.33 11.56 -47.89
N SER A 78 -33.46 11.49 -47.19
CA SER A 78 -33.90 12.51 -46.25
C SER A 78 -32.71 13.11 -45.49
N ILE A 79 -32.70 14.43 -45.31
CA ILE A 79 -31.71 15.19 -44.50
C ILE A 79 -31.59 14.68 -43.04
N ASN A 80 -32.38 13.67 -42.64
CA ASN A 80 -32.35 12.99 -41.35
C ASN A 80 -30.97 12.51 -40.88
N ASN A 81 -29.98 12.35 -41.76
CA ASN A 81 -28.62 11.91 -41.40
C ASN A 81 -27.66 13.06 -41.01
N PHE A 82 -28.09 14.33 -41.08
CA PHE A 82 -27.27 15.50 -40.71
C PHE A 82 -27.72 16.16 -39.39
N VAL A 83 -28.67 15.56 -38.68
CA VAL A 83 -29.10 16.04 -37.35
C VAL A 83 -28.43 15.14 -36.32
N ASP A 84 -27.57 15.72 -35.49
CA ASP A 84 -27.07 15.03 -34.29
C ASP A 84 -28.28 14.58 -33.47
N LYS A 85 -28.47 13.27 -33.36
CA LYS A 85 -29.52 12.65 -32.58
C LYS A 85 -28.85 11.70 -31.61
N ILE A 86 -29.17 11.85 -30.34
CA ILE A 86 -28.84 10.84 -29.34
C ILE A 86 -30.04 9.90 -29.21
N SER A 87 -29.82 8.61 -29.43
CA SER A 87 -30.84 7.59 -29.14
C SER A 87 -31.06 7.45 -27.63
N SER A 88 -32.21 6.92 -27.22
CA SER A 88 -32.47 6.66 -25.79
C SER A 88 -31.44 5.71 -25.18
N ALA A 89 -30.90 4.77 -25.96
CA ALA A 89 -29.86 3.84 -25.50
C ALA A 89 -28.52 4.56 -25.26
N GLU A 90 -28.12 5.45 -26.17
CA GLU A 90 -26.90 6.26 -26.04
C GLU A 90 -27.02 7.26 -24.89
N GLN A 91 -28.20 7.88 -24.72
CA GLN A 91 -28.50 8.77 -23.60
C GLN A 91 -28.32 8.04 -22.27
N ASN A 92 -28.94 6.87 -22.11
CA ASN A 92 -28.84 6.07 -20.89
C ASN A 92 -27.38 5.63 -20.61
N LYS A 93 -26.62 5.28 -21.65
CA LYS A 93 -25.22 4.89 -21.52
C LYS A 93 -24.35 6.09 -21.10
N ALA A 94 -24.57 7.25 -21.71
CA ALA A 94 -23.86 8.48 -21.38
C ALA A 94 -24.19 8.98 -19.96
N GLU A 95 -25.45 8.90 -19.53
CA GLU A 95 -25.85 9.20 -18.15
C GLU A 95 -25.18 8.27 -17.14
N LEU A 96 -25.08 6.98 -17.45
CA LEU A 96 -24.40 6.02 -16.58
C LEU A 96 -22.89 6.30 -16.47
N LEU A 97 -22.23 6.59 -17.59
CA LEU A 97 -20.81 6.98 -17.61
C LEU A 97 -20.56 8.28 -16.85
N PHE A 98 -21.45 9.26 -17.02
CA PHE A 98 -21.38 10.52 -16.28
C PHE A 98 -21.58 10.27 -14.77
N ALA A 99 -22.54 9.45 -14.37
CA ALA A 99 -22.77 9.08 -12.98
C ALA A 99 -21.54 8.37 -12.38
N GLN A 100 -20.94 7.42 -13.10
CA GLN A 100 -19.70 6.76 -12.69
C GLN A 100 -18.57 7.77 -12.46
N ALA A 101 -18.39 8.73 -13.37
CA ALA A 101 -17.38 9.79 -13.22
C ALA A 101 -17.65 10.66 -11.97
N VAL A 102 -18.91 11.02 -11.73
CA VAL A 102 -19.30 11.78 -10.53
C VAL A 102 -18.94 11.02 -9.25
N TYR A 103 -19.27 9.72 -9.18
CA TYR A 103 -19.02 8.92 -7.98
C TYR A 103 -17.53 8.62 -7.78
N GLN A 104 -16.81 8.22 -8.84
CA GLN A 104 -15.38 7.88 -8.75
C GLN A 104 -14.52 9.08 -8.38
N CYS A 105 -14.86 10.28 -8.88
CA CYS A 105 -14.14 11.51 -8.55
C CYS A 105 -14.63 12.18 -7.25
N GLY A 106 -15.65 11.63 -6.57
CA GLY A 106 -16.23 12.24 -5.37
C GLY A 106 -16.85 13.63 -5.64
N LEU A 107 -17.38 13.85 -6.84
CA LEU A 107 -17.98 15.13 -7.23
C LEU A 107 -19.36 15.31 -6.58
N PHE A 108 -19.76 16.57 -6.42
CA PHE A 108 -21.04 16.92 -5.82
C PHE A 108 -22.21 16.55 -6.75
N LEU A 109 -23.28 15.99 -6.19
CA LEU A 109 -24.44 15.52 -6.97
C LEU A 109 -25.21 16.65 -7.68
N SER A 110 -25.02 17.90 -7.27
CA SER A 110 -25.54 19.10 -7.98
C SER A 110 -24.68 19.55 -9.17
N LEU A 111 -23.59 18.85 -9.50
CA LEU A 111 -22.74 19.18 -10.64
C LEU A 111 -23.51 19.40 -11.95
N PRO A 112 -24.50 18.57 -12.31
CA PRO A 112 -25.25 18.76 -13.55
C PRO A 112 -26.15 20.00 -13.54
N GLU A 113 -26.46 20.53 -12.35
CA GLU A 113 -27.35 21.68 -12.18
C GLU A 113 -26.60 23.01 -12.28
N LEU A 114 -25.27 22.99 -12.20
CA LEU A 114 -24.43 24.18 -12.35
C LEU A 114 -24.45 24.71 -13.78
N GLU A 115 -24.69 26.00 -13.93
CA GLU A 115 -24.82 26.64 -15.24
C GLU A 115 -23.58 26.51 -16.13
N PRO A 116 -22.33 26.69 -15.63
CA PRO A 116 -21.14 26.46 -16.44
C PRO A 116 -21.02 25.04 -16.98
N ILE A 117 -21.46 24.03 -16.20
CA ILE A 117 -21.44 22.62 -16.62
C ILE A 117 -22.48 22.37 -17.71
N LYS A 118 -23.69 22.91 -17.57
CA LYS A 118 -24.71 22.83 -18.62
C LYS A 118 -24.22 23.43 -19.92
N ILE A 119 -23.65 24.64 -19.89
CA ILE A 119 -23.12 25.34 -21.06
C ILE A 119 -21.98 24.52 -21.70
N PHE A 120 -21.10 23.94 -20.88
CA PHE A 120 -20.00 23.10 -21.36
C PHE A 120 -20.52 21.87 -22.13
N PHE A 121 -21.45 21.11 -21.53
CA PHE A 121 -22.02 19.94 -22.20
C PHE A 121 -22.88 20.31 -23.41
N GLN A 122 -23.62 21.42 -23.36
CA GLN A 122 -24.35 21.94 -24.52
C GLN A 122 -23.42 22.28 -25.70
N LYS A 123 -22.20 22.77 -25.44
CA LYS A 123 -21.21 23.02 -26.51
C LYS A 123 -20.60 21.75 -27.08
N LEU A 124 -20.43 20.70 -26.26
CA LEU A 124 -19.84 19.44 -26.70
C LEU A 124 -20.86 18.53 -27.40
N CYS A 125 -22.05 18.38 -26.82
CA CYS A 125 -23.13 17.55 -27.31
C CYS A 125 -24.48 18.19 -26.95
N PRO A 126 -25.03 19.08 -27.82
CA PRO A 126 -26.23 19.86 -27.52
C PRO A 126 -27.47 19.05 -27.14
N TYR A 127 -27.56 17.81 -27.63
CA TYR A 127 -28.73 16.94 -27.43
C TYR A 127 -28.62 16.01 -26.22
N PHE A 128 -27.44 15.89 -25.61
CA PHE A 128 -27.28 15.10 -24.39
C PHE A 128 -27.97 15.82 -23.22
N LYS A 129 -28.92 15.15 -22.59
CA LYS A 129 -29.57 15.67 -21.39
C LYS A 129 -28.75 15.28 -20.17
N LEU A 130 -28.32 16.27 -19.39
CA LEU A 130 -27.63 15.99 -18.15
C LEU A 130 -28.59 15.33 -17.15
N PRO A 131 -28.12 14.32 -16.39
CA PRO A 131 -28.96 13.67 -15.38
C PRO A 131 -29.27 14.65 -14.24
N SER A 132 -30.46 14.53 -13.65
CA SER A 132 -30.81 15.35 -12.48
C SER A 132 -30.06 14.90 -11.23
N ARG A 133 -29.90 15.79 -10.24
CA ARG A 133 -29.39 15.43 -8.92
C ARG A 133 -30.16 14.27 -8.29
N LYS A 134 -31.49 14.26 -8.45
CA LYS A 134 -32.34 13.16 -7.95
C LYS A 134 -32.01 11.84 -8.63
N ALA A 135 -31.78 11.84 -9.94
CA ALA A 135 -31.39 10.64 -10.67
C ALA A 135 -30.03 10.11 -10.17
N LEU A 136 -29.07 11.01 -9.95
CA LEU A 136 -27.75 10.69 -9.36
C LEU A 136 -27.81 10.23 -7.90
N SER A 137 -28.82 10.63 -7.14
CA SER A 137 -28.95 10.20 -5.74
C SER A 137 -29.86 8.98 -5.54
N THR A 138 -30.43 8.43 -6.62
CA THR A 138 -31.39 7.31 -6.57
C THR A 138 -31.12 6.33 -7.71
N THR A 139 -31.89 6.39 -8.80
CA THR A 139 -31.91 5.42 -9.89
C THR A 139 -30.54 5.11 -10.51
N LEU A 140 -29.70 6.13 -10.76
CA LEU A 140 -28.37 5.92 -11.33
C LEU A 140 -27.39 5.41 -10.28
N LEU A 141 -27.57 5.78 -9.01
CA LEU A 141 -26.76 5.26 -7.91
C LEU A 141 -27.03 3.76 -7.71
N ASP A 142 -28.30 3.37 -7.59
CA ASP A 142 -28.70 1.97 -7.39
C ASP A 142 -28.22 1.11 -8.57
N LYS A 143 -28.35 1.63 -9.80
CA LYS A 143 -27.89 0.92 -10.99
C LYS A 143 -26.36 0.75 -11.02
N VAL A 144 -25.59 1.83 -10.82
CA VAL A 144 -24.12 1.73 -10.78
C VAL A 144 -23.68 0.83 -9.63
N TYR A 145 -24.34 0.91 -8.47
CA TYR A 145 -24.04 0.05 -7.33
C TYR A 145 -24.26 -1.44 -7.65
N GLU A 146 -25.42 -1.81 -8.20
CA GLU A 146 -25.69 -3.22 -8.54
C GLU A 146 -24.78 -3.70 -9.67
N ASP A 147 -24.48 -2.86 -10.68
CA ASP A 147 -23.52 -3.20 -11.75
C ASP A 147 -22.13 -3.52 -11.16
N ILE A 148 -21.58 -2.64 -10.31
CA ILE A 148 -20.28 -2.84 -9.66
C ILE A 148 -20.31 -4.02 -8.69
N LYS A 149 -21.39 -4.19 -7.92
CA LYS A 149 -21.55 -5.31 -6.98
C LYS A 149 -21.57 -6.66 -7.69
N ASN A 150 -22.21 -6.73 -8.86
CA ASN A 150 -22.19 -7.94 -9.68
C ASN A 150 -20.79 -8.20 -10.25
N GLU A 151 -20.10 -7.17 -10.74
CA GLU A 151 -18.71 -7.27 -11.20
C GLU A 151 -17.78 -7.79 -10.07
N VAL A 152 -17.91 -7.26 -8.86
CA VAL A 152 -17.16 -7.71 -7.68
C VAL A 152 -17.47 -9.17 -7.35
N LYS A 153 -18.73 -9.58 -7.39
CA LYS A 153 -19.12 -10.99 -7.17
C LYS A 153 -18.53 -11.90 -8.24
N ASP A 154 -18.57 -11.50 -9.51
CA ASP A 154 -18.01 -12.28 -10.61
C ASP A 154 -16.49 -12.44 -10.47
N LEU A 155 -15.79 -11.37 -10.07
CA LEU A 155 -14.36 -11.42 -9.75
C LEU A 155 -14.08 -12.41 -8.61
N ILE A 156 -14.83 -12.34 -7.51
CA ILE A 156 -14.68 -13.27 -6.37
C ILE A 156 -14.99 -14.72 -6.78
N ASN A 157 -16.02 -14.93 -7.59
CA ASN A 157 -16.43 -16.25 -8.04
C ASN A 157 -15.43 -16.87 -9.03
N SER A 158 -14.83 -16.06 -9.90
CA SER A 158 -13.80 -16.49 -10.86
C SER A 158 -12.47 -16.82 -10.20
N ALA A 159 -12.20 -16.26 -9.02
CA ALA A 159 -10.98 -16.52 -8.27
C ALA A 159 -10.94 -17.95 -7.73
N ASN A 160 -9.74 -18.54 -7.76
CA ASN A 160 -9.47 -19.86 -7.18
C ASN A 160 -9.17 -19.79 -5.68
N TYR A 161 -8.56 -18.68 -5.23
CA TYR A 161 -8.16 -18.45 -3.86
C TYR A 161 -8.51 -17.01 -3.49
N ILE A 162 -9.02 -16.83 -2.28
CA ILE A 162 -9.38 -15.52 -1.75
C ILE A 162 -8.79 -15.34 -0.35
N CYS A 163 -8.43 -14.11 0.00
CA CYS A 163 -8.15 -13.75 1.40
C CYS A 163 -9.07 -12.60 1.83
N LEU A 164 -9.47 -12.64 3.10
CA LEU A 164 -10.27 -11.59 3.71
C LEU A 164 -9.34 -10.67 4.50
N ILE A 165 -9.45 -9.36 4.27
CA ILE A 165 -8.76 -8.33 5.03
C ILE A 165 -9.83 -7.56 5.80
N SER A 166 -9.60 -7.34 7.10
CA SER A 166 -10.49 -6.53 7.91
C SER A 166 -9.70 -5.56 8.77
N ASP A 167 -10.20 -4.33 8.84
CA ASP A 167 -9.66 -3.28 9.67
C ASP A 167 -10.77 -2.46 10.30
N GLY A 168 -10.44 -1.80 11.41
CA GLY A 168 -11.36 -0.97 12.18
C GLY A 168 -11.00 0.50 12.06
N TRP A 169 -12.00 1.35 11.86
CA TRP A 169 -11.84 2.80 11.89
C TRP A 169 -12.92 3.42 12.75
N SER A 170 -12.53 4.40 13.56
CA SER A 170 -13.46 5.20 14.36
C SER A 170 -13.49 6.62 13.82
N ASN A 171 -14.68 7.11 13.53
CA ASN A 171 -14.88 8.45 12.97
C ASN A 171 -14.79 9.54 14.04
N MET A 172 -14.88 10.80 13.64
CA MET A 172 -14.83 11.94 14.57
C MET A 172 -16.01 11.98 15.56
N LEU A 173 -17.10 11.28 15.24
CA LEU A 173 -18.28 11.11 16.09
C LEU A 173 -18.18 9.88 17.03
N GLN A 174 -17.00 9.24 17.10
CA GLN A 174 -16.74 8.01 17.86
C GLN A 174 -17.58 6.80 17.43
N GLU A 175 -18.10 6.82 16.21
CA GLU A 175 -18.75 5.66 15.60
C GLU A 175 -17.69 4.73 15.02
N HIS A 176 -17.75 3.46 15.44
CA HIS A 176 -16.83 2.44 14.97
C HIS A 176 -17.38 1.76 13.71
N TRP A 177 -16.53 1.68 12.68
CA TRP A 177 -16.77 1.00 11.42
C TRP A 177 -15.73 -0.09 11.23
N THR A 178 -16.15 -1.23 10.68
CA THR A 178 -15.27 -2.31 10.28
C THR A 178 -15.44 -2.55 8.80
N ASN A 179 -14.35 -2.50 8.03
CA ASN A 179 -14.38 -2.85 6.62
C ASN A 179 -13.96 -4.31 6.41
N TYR A 180 -14.38 -4.82 5.27
CA TYR A 180 -14.07 -6.14 4.77
C TYR A 180 -13.69 -6.00 3.30
N LEU A 181 -12.45 -6.36 3.00
CA LEU A 181 -11.93 -6.41 1.64
C LEU A 181 -11.60 -7.85 1.29
N ILE A 182 -11.84 -8.24 0.06
CA ILE A 182 -11.49 -9.57 -0.45
C ILE A 182 -10.40 -9.39 -1.49
N THR A 183 -9.27 -10.07 -1.30
CA THR A 183 -8.21 -10.08 -2.31
C THR A 183 -8.37 -11.27 -3.24
N THR A 184 -8.41 -10.95 -4.54
CA THR A 184 -8.36 -11.88 -5.66
C THR A 184 -7.14 -11.50 -6.52
N PRO A 185 -5.95 -11.83 -6.03
CA PRO A 185 -4.67 -11.11 -6.23
C PRO A 185 -4.59 -9.58 -6.07
N ARG A 186 -5.69 -8.85 -6.29
CA ARG A 186 -5.81 -7.44 -5.90
C ARG A 186 -6.96 -7.27 -4.91
N PRO A 187 -6.85 -6.33 -3.96
CA PRO A 187 -7.91 -6.09 -3.00
C PRO A 187 -9.11 -5.43 -3.65
N VAL A 188 -10.29 -5.97 -3.35
CA VAL A 188 -11.59 -5.44 -3.79
C VAL A 188 -12.41 -5.14 -2.55
N PHE A 189 -13.07 -3.99 -2.52
CA PHE A 189 -13.98 -3.65 -1.45
C PHE A 189 -15.22 -4.56 -1.49
N PHE A 190 -15.52 -5.22 -0.38
CA PHE A 190 -16.68 -6.11 -0.29
C PHE A 190 -17.80 -5.45 0.51
N SER A 191 -17.52 -5.05 1.75
CA SER A 191 -18.49 -4.37 2.59
C SER A 191 -17.84 -3.57 3.72
N ALA A 192 -18.62 -2.67 4.31
CA ALA A 192 -18.29 -2.02 5.56
C ALA A 192 -19.51 -2.10 6.48
N HIS A 193 -19.30 -2.43 7.74
CA HIS A 193 -20.34 -2.56 8.75
C HIS A 193 -20.08 -1.60 9.89
N GLN A 194 -21.09 -0.82 10.26
CA GLN A 194 -21.06 -0.04 11.49
C GLN A 194 -21.32 -0.96 12.67
N THR A 195 -20.51 -0.85 13.72
CA THR A 195 -20.66 -1.66 14.92
C THR A 195 -21.86 -1.23 15.78
N GLY A 196 -22.19 0.08 15.75
CA GLY A 196 -23.27 0.65 16.55
C GLY A 196 -23.02 0.45 18.05
N GLU A 197 -24.04 -0.03 18.77
CA GLU A 197 -23.98 -0.28 20.23
C GLU A 197 -23.25 -1.58 20.61
N ILE A 198 -22.84 -2.38 19.61
CA ILE A 198 -22.22 -3.68 19.86
C ILE A 198 -20.79 -3.47 20.36
N ARG A 199 -20.47 -4.07 21.51
CA ARG A 199 -19.07 -4.05 22.00
C ARG A 199 -18.20 -4.91 21.10
N GLN A 200 -16.99 -4.43 20.80
CA GLN A 200 -15.96 -5.18 20.06
C GLN A 200 -15.29 -6.25 20.94
N THR A 201 -16.08 -7.19 21.46
CA THR A 201 -15.58 -8.38 22.14
C THR A 201 -15.12 -9.42 21.12
N GLU A 202 -14.28 -10.35 21.56
CA GLU A 202 -13.78 -11.44 20.71
C GLU A 202 -14.91 -12.27 20.05
N GLU A 203 -16.03 -12.48 20.72
CA GLU A 203 -17.19 -13.21 20.18
C GLU A 203 -17.91 -12.42 19.09
N ASN A 204 -18.13 -11.12 19.31
CA ASN A 204 -18.83 -10.26 18.35
C ASN A 204 -17.99 -10.03 17.09
N ILE A 205 -16.67 -9.86 17.25
CA ILE A 205 -15.74 -9.79 16.12
C ILE A 205 -15.80 -11.10 15.32
N ALA A 206 -15.72 -12.25 16.01
CA ALA A 206 -15.80 -13.55 15.35
C ALA A 206 -17.13 -13.73 14.61
N ALA A 207 -18.27 -13.38 15.22
CA ALA A 207 -19.59 -13.47 14.61
C ALA A 207 -19.74 -12.57 13.37
N ASN A 208 -19.18 -11.35 13.40
CA ASN A 208 -19.21 -10.44 12.26
C ASN A 208 -18.38 -10.96 11.09
N ILE A 209 -17.17 -11.47 11.37
CA ILE A 209 -16.33 -12.11 10.35
C ILE A 209 -17.03 -13.35 9.80
N ASP A 210 -17.66 -14.17 10.65
CA ASP A 210 -18.41 -15.36 10.25
C ASP A 210 -19.57 -15.05 9.29
N LYS A 211 -20.29 -13.95 9.55
CA LYS A 211 -21.35 -13.44 8.68
C LYS A 211 -20.83 -12.98 7.32
N VAL A 212 -19.59 -12.50 7.24
CA VAL A 212 -18.94 -12.15 5.97
C VAL A 212 -18.50 -13.42 5.24
N ILE A 213 -17.92 -14.38 5.97
CA ILE A 213 -17.50 -15.67 5.42
C ILE A 213 -18.68 -16.45 4.85
N SER A 214 -19.87 -16.36 5.46
CA SER A 214 -21.07 -17.06 4.96
C SER A 214 -21.62 -16.49 3.64
N GLN A 215 -21.22 -15.29 3.25
CA GLN A 215 -21.61 -14.66 1.97
C GLN A 215 -20.67 -15.00 0.83
N ILE A 216 -19.54 -15.65 1.12
CA ILE A 216 -18.51 -16.04 0.17
C ILE A 216 -18.31 -17.55 0.17
N ASP A 217 -17.68 -18.07 -0.87
CA ASP A 217 -17.28 -19.47 -0.91
C ASP A 217 -16.09 -19.71 0.02
N HIS A 218 -16.40 -20.15 1.24
CA HIS A 218 -15.40 -20.45 2.28
C HIS A 218 -14.41 -21.56 1.88
N SER A 219 -14.71 -22.39 0.88
CA SER A 219 -13.76 -23.41 0.40
C SER A 219 -12.52 -22.80 -0.28
N LYS A 220 -12.67 -21.60 -0.84
CA LYS A 220 -11.61 -20.81 -1.49
C LYS A 220 -10.84 -19.92 -0.51
N LEU A 221 -11.36 -19.75 0.70
CA LEU A 221 -10.78 -18.85 1.70
C LEU A 221 -9.44 -19.40 2.20
N SER A 222 -8.40 -18.61 1.99
CA SER A 222 -7.01 -19.02 2.23
C SER A 222 -6.47 -18.40 3.50
N ALA A 223 -6.70 -17.10 3.70
CA ALA A 223 -6.27 -16.39 4.88
C ALA A 223 -7.25 -15.28 5.29
N ILE A 224 -7.21 -14.93 6.57
CA ILE A 224 -7.86 -13.75 7.15
C ILE A 224 -6.76 -12.89 7.78
N ILE A 225 -6.71 -11.62 7.39
CA ILE A 225 -5.71 -10.65 7.81
C ILE A 225 -6.42 -9.54 8.57
N THR A 226 -6.02 -9.32 9.82
CA THR A 226 -6.56 -8.23 10.66
C THR A 226 -5.44 -7.47 11.36
N ASP A 227 -5.79 -6.43 12.11
CA ASP A 227 -4.85 -5.81 13.04
C ASP A 227 -4.32 -6.80 14.12
N ASN A 228 -3.33 -6.34 14.89
CA ASN A 228 -2.66 -7.16 15.90
C ASN A 228 -3.27 -7.05 17.31
N ALA A 229 -4.45 -6.45 17.45
CA ALA A 229 -5.11 -6.26 18.74
C ALA A 229 -5.36 -7.59 19.45
N SER A 230 -5.37 -7.54 20.78
CA SER A 230 -5.58 -8.74 21.61
C SER A 230 -6.95 -9.37 21.42
N SER A 231 -7.99 -8.56 21.18
CA SER A 231 -9.35 -9.02 20.84
C SER A 231 -9.39 -9.78 19.51
N MET A 232 -8.70 -9.27 18.48
CA MET A 232 -8.58 -9.96 17.19
C MET A 232 -7.92 -11.33 17.35
N LYS A 233 -6.79 -11.41 18.07
CA LYS A 233 -6.08 -12.68 18.31
C LYS A 233 -6.94 -13.72 19.02
N LYS A 234 -7.84 -13.30 19.90
CA LYS A 234 -8.80 -14.21 20.55
C LYS A 234 -9.92 -14.63 19.59
N ALA A 235 -10.45 -13.71 18.80
CA ALA A 235 -11.44 -14.01 17.77
C ALA A 235 -10.90 -15.02 16.75
N TRP A 236 -9.61 -14.91 16.37
CA TRP A 236 -8.95 -15.89 15.50
C TRP A 236 -8.98 -17.30 16.08
N LYS A 237 -8.83 -17.47 17.40
CA LYS A 237 -8.89 -18.79 18.03
C LYS A 237 -10.28 -19.43 17.90
N LEU A 238 -11.34 -18.62 18.06
CA LEU A 238 -12.71 -19.07 17.88
C LEU A 238 -12.98 -19.47 16.41
N LEU A 239 -12.56 -18.61 15.47
CA LEU A 239 -12.74 -18.85 14.04
C LEU A 239 -11.89 -20.02 13.53
N ALA A 240 -10.69 -20.23 14.07
CA ALA A 240 -9.81 -21.34 13.68
C ALA A 240 -10.39 -22.71 14.05
N ILE A 241 -11.28 -22.80 15.04
CA ILE A 241 -12.01 -24.04 15.35
C ILE A 241 -13.03 -24.32 14.26
N LYS A 242 -13.76 -23.30 13.79
CA LYS A 242 -14.78 -23.42 12.74
C LYS A 242 -14.18 -23.58 11.34
N TYR A 243 -13.06 -22.93 11.09
CA TYR A 243 -12.37 -22.87 9.80
C TYR A 243 -10.90 -23.34 9.93
N PRO A 244 -10.65 -24.64 10.19
CA PRO A 244 -9.32 -25.15 10.52
C PRO A 244 -8.31 -25.04 9.37
N LYS A 245 -8.78 -24.99 8.12
CA LYS A 245 -7.96 -24.85 6.91
C LYS A 245 -7.64 -23.38 6.55
N VAL A 246 -8.13 -22.40 7.32
CA VAL A 246 -7.90 -20.97 7.09
C VAL A 246 -6.73 -20.47 7.95
N VAL A 247 -5.86 -19.67 7.33
CA VAL A 247 -4.73 -19.05 8.02
C VAL A 247 -5.16 -17.71 8.62
N PHE A 248 -4.81 -17.44 9.87
CA PHE A 248 -5.08 -16.15 10.51
C PHE A 248 -3.77 -15.40 10.71
N LEU A 249 -3.68 -14.20 10.15
CA LEU A 249 -2.50 -13.36 10.22
C LEU A 249 -2.80 -11.98 10.77
N GLY A 250 -1.81 -11.48 11.49
CA GLY A 250 -1.73 -10.11 11.90
C GLY A 250 -1.09 -9.23 10.84
N CYS A 251 -1.43 -7.95 10.85
CA CYS A 251 -0.84 -6.95 9.99
C CYS A 251 0.66 -6.73 10.28
N VAL A 252 1.53 -6.94 9.29
CA VAL A 252 2.98 -6.73 9.43
C VAL A 252 3.34 -5.25 9.54
N THR A 253 2.64 -4.36 8.80
CA THR A 253 2.89 -2.91 8.85
C THR A 253 2.52 -2.34 10.21
N HIS A 254 1.46 -2.86 10.85
CA HIS A 254 1.12 -2.51 12.21
C HIS A 254 2.26 -2.88 13.19
N SER A 255 2.92 -4.04 13.02
CA SER A 255 4.09 -4.40 13.83
C SER A 255 5.27 -3.44 13.64
N LEU A 256 5.54 -2.98 12.41
CA LEU A 256 6.56 -1.96 12.14
C LEU A 256 6.20 -0.62 12.78
N ASN A 257 4.94 -0.20 12.71
CA ASN A 257 4.45 1.01 13.36
C ASN A 257 4.59 0.94 14.89
N LEU A 258 4.30 -0.21 15.50
CA LEU A 258 4.54 -0.44 16.93
C LEU A 258 6.03 -0.35 17.27
N LEU A 259 6.89 -0.96 16.46
CA LEU A 259 8.34 -0.89 16.63
C LEU A 259 8.86 0.56 16.55
N ILE A 260 8.38 1.34 15.58
CA ILE A 260 8.66 2.79 15.51
C ILE A 260 8.21 3.45 16.81
N GLY A 261 6.99 3.15 17.28
CA GLY A 261 6.48 3.65 18.56
C GLY A 261 7.39 3.36 19.74
N ASP A 262 7.98 2.16 19.80
CA ASP A 262 8.91 1.77 20.86
C ASP A 262 10.29 2.43 20.72
N ILE A 263 10.81 2.56 19.49
CA ILE A 263 12.03 3.34 19.21
C ILE A 263 11.84 4.79 19.67
N MET A 264 10.67 5.37 19.41
CA MET A 264 10.33 6.74 19.81
C MET A 264 10.20 6.92 21.33
N LYS A 265 10.07 5.83 22.10
CA LYS A 265 10.08 5.86 23.59
C LYS A 265 11.50 5.79 24.17
N LEU A 266 12.52 5.47 23.37
CA LEU A 266 13.90 5.47 23.84
C LEU A 266 14.29 6.87 24.31
N SER A 267 14.97 6.97 25.46
CA SER A 267 15.24 8.25 26.13
C SER A 267 15.99 9.26 25.27
N TRP A 268 16.91 8.80 24.42
CA TRP A 268 17.63 9.65 23.47
C TRP A 268 16.71 10.10 22.33
N ALA A 269 15.92 9.20 21.74
CA ALA A 269 15.02 9.50 20.63
C ALA A 269 13.86 10.42 21.04
N ASP A 270 13.25 10.17 22.20
CA ASP A 270 12.21 11.02 22.78
C ASP A 270 12.75 12.44 23.06
N ARG A 271 13.95 12.54 23.63
CA ARG A 271 14.62 13.83 23.85
C ARG A 271 14.87 14.57 22.54
N THR A 272 15.42 13.89 21.53
CA THR A 272 15.67 14.45 20.20
C THR A 272 14.37 14.91 19.54
N MET A 273 13.28 14.13 19.65
CA MET A 273 11.98 14.50 19.11
C MET A 273 11.36 15.71 19.83
N LYS A 274 11.45 15.77 21.16
CA LYS A 274 10.99 16.92 21.96
C LYS A 274 11.74 18.19 21.60
N ASN A 275 13.07 18.11 21.48
CA ASN A 275 13.92 19.22 21.06
C ASN A 275 13.60 19.68 19.63
N GLY A 276 13.44 18.74 18.69
CA GLY A 276 13.00 19.05 17.32
C GLY A 276 11.62 19.73 17.28
N LYS A 277 10.64 19.21 18.03
CA LYS A 277 9.31 19.84 18.16
C LYS A 277 9.40 21.25 18.73
N LYS A 278 10.26 21.47 19.73
CA LYS A 278 10.49 22.79 20.34
C LYS A 278 11.03 23.79 19.32
N ILE A 279 12.03 23.39 18.52
CA ILE A 279 12.58 24.22 17.43
C ILE A 279 11.50 24.55 16.39
N VAL A 280 10.78 23.55 15.89
CA VAL A 280 9.74 23.75 14.87
C VAL A 280 8.63 24.68 15.38
N LYS A 281 8.19 24.48 16.62
CA LYS A 281 7.18 25.34 17.26
C LYS A 281 7.68 26.78 17.39
N TYR A 282 8.91 26.97 17.83
CA TYR A 282 9.54 28.28 17.99
C TYR A 282 9.59 29.07 16.68
N PHE A 283 10.11 28.47 15.61
CA PHE A 283 10.17 29.16 14.31
C PHE A 283 8.77 29.39 13.70
N LYS A 284 7.81 28.49 13.93
CA LYS A 284 6.43 28.69 13.45
C LYS A 284 5.69 29.80 14.19
N SER A 285 5.97 30.02 15.47
CA SER A 285 5.32 31.07 16.26
C SER A 285 5.94 32.46 16.06
N HIS A 286 7.17 32.54 15.56
CA HIS A 286 7.89 33.80 15.34
C HIS A 286 7.93 34.20 13.86
N GLN A 287 6.98 35.03 13.43
CA GLN A 287 6.83 35.40 12.02
C GLN A 287 8.09 36.01 11.39
N ILE A 288 8.79 36.87 12.13
CA ILE A 288 10.03 37.52 11.65
C ILE A 288 11.14 36.47 11.46
N LEU A 289 11.34 35.58 12.44
CA LEU A 289 12.34 34.51 12.36
C LEU A 289 12.01 33.51 11.23
N ALA A 290 10.73 33.19 11.04
CA ALA A 290 10.29 32.37 9.90
C ALA A 290 10.60 33.04 8.56
N ALA A 291 10.39 34.36 8.44
CA ALA A 291 10.70 35.12 7.23
C ALA A 291 12.22 35.19 6.98
N VAL A 292 13.03 35.36 8.03
CA VAL A 292 14.49 35.31 7.95
C VAL A 292 14.95 33.93 7.49
N LEU A 293 14.43 32.86 8.10
CA LEU A 293 14.72 31.48 7.70
C LEU A 293 14.36 31.22 6.22
N LYS A 294 13.19 31.70 5.76
CA LYS A 294 12.78 31.59 4.34
C LYS A 294 13.71 32.34 3.39
N ARG A 295 14.13 33.56 3.75
CA ARG A 295 15.06 34.36 2.94
C ARG A 295 16.37 33.59 2.75
N TYR A 296 16.92 33.04 3.82
CA TYR A 296 18.16 32.25 3.76
C TYR A 296 18.00 30.94 2.99
N GLN A 297 16.87 30.25 3.14
CA GLN A 297 16.57 29.07 2.34
C GLN A 297 16.60 29.37 0.83
N ASN A 298 16.04 30.51 0.41
CA ASN A 298 16.09 30.93 -0.98
C ASN A 298 17.52 31.31 -1.42
N SER A 299 18.25 32.06 -0.60
CA SER A 299 19.62 32.48 -0.94
C SER A 299 20.61 31.31 -1.04
N SER A 300 20.48 30.29 -0.18
CA SER A 300 21.44 29.18 -0.09
C SER A 300 21.05 27.95 -0.91
N TYR A 301 19.76 27.70 -1.12
CA TYR A 301 19.26 26.46 -1.74
C TYR A 301 18.33 26.68 -2.94
N ASP A 302 18.03 27.94 -3.31
CA ASP A 302 17.06 28.32 -4.35
C ASP A 302 15.68 27.65 -4.19
N LYS A 303 15.34 27.22 -2.96
CA LYS A 303 14.13 26.48 -2.64
C LYS A 303 13.67 26.78 -1.23
N GLN A 304 12.36 26.91 -1.06
CA GLN A 304 11.72 27.00 0.26
C GLN A 304 11.48 25.60 0.83
N ILE A 305 12.03 25.33 2.00
CA ILE A 305 11.86 24.04 2.68
C ILE A 305 10.95 24.25 3.88
N SER A 306 9.75 23.65 3.86
CA SER A 306 8.88 23.65 5.03
C SER A 306 9.55 22.91 6.19
N LEU A 307 9.55 23.51 7.39
CA LEU A 307 9.95 22.84 8.61
C LEU A 307 9.00 21.67 8.90
N LYS A 308 9.47 20.46 8.62
CA LYS A 308 8.84 19.17 8.94
C LYS A 308 9.75 18.41 9.91
N LEU A 309 9.18 17.48 10.67
CA LEU A 309 9.96 16.59 11.55
C LEU A 309 10.35 15.32 10.77
N PRO A 310 11.56 14.79 10.96
CA PRO A 310 12.69 15.35 11.73
C PRO A 310 13.30 16.59 11.05
N VAL A 311 13.88 17.48 11.86
CA VAL A 311 14.34 18.80 11.42
C VAL A 311 15.61 18.68 10.57
N ASN A 312 15.70 19.41 9.46
CA ASN A 312 16.90 19.40 8.61
C ASN A 312 18.02 20.25 9.24
N GLN A 313 19.17 19.63 9.51
CA GLN A 313 20.36 20.23 10.11
C GLN A 313 20.86 21.47 9.36
N LEU A 314 21.09 21.32 8.05
CA LEU A 314 21.79 22.31 7.24
C LEU A 314 21.11 23.68 7.22
N THR A 315 19.78 23.74 7.32
CA THR A 315 19.06 25.01 7.23
C THR A 315 19.07 25.79 8.56
N ILE A 316 18.90 25.09 9.69
CA ILE A 316 18.74 25.76 10.99
C ILE A 316 20.10 26.17 11.56
N GLU A 317 21.11 25.33 11.41
CA GLU A 317 22.46 25.57 11.92
C GLU A 317 23.09 26.83 11.32
N LEU A 318 22.98 27.04 10.00
CA LEU A 318 23.44 28.27 9.34
C LEU A 318 22.64 29.50 9.81
N THR A 319 21.31 29.41 9.92
CA THR A 319 20.53 30.54 10.45
C THR A 319 20.82 30.87 11.89
N VAL A 320 21.07 29.89 12.77
CA VAL A 320 21.41 30.13 14.18
C VAL A 320 22.81 30.69 14.31
N THR A 321 23.76 30.21 13.51
CA THR A 321 25.13 30.72 13.47
C THR A 321 25.17 32.17 12.98
N GLU A 322 24.42 32.54 11.94
CA GLU A 322 24.37 33.93 11.46
C GLU A 322 23.51 34.85 12.34
N LEU A 323 22.38 34.38 12.88
CA LEU A 323 21.55 35.16 13.81
C LEU A 323 22.25 35.41 15.16
N SER A 324 23.20 34.57 15.54
CA SER A 324 24.05 34.86 16.70
C SER A 324 25.13 35.92 16.42
N HIS A 325 25.38 36.27 15.16
CA HIS A 325 26.21 37.41 14.74
C HIS A 325 25.38 38.66 14.40
N ASN A 326 24.07 38.53 14.19
CA ASN A 326 23.17 39.62 13.76
C ASN A 326 22.46 40.25 14.96
N GLN A 327 22.77 41.52 15.29
CA GLN A 327 22.27 42.21 16.49
C GLN A 327 20.75 42.51 16.49
N THR A 328 20.05 42.32 15.37
CA THR A 328 18.67 42.79 15.18
C THR A 328 17.59 41.78 15.58
N VAL A 329 17.89 40.48 15.62
CA VAL A 329 16.91 39.43 15.97
C VAL A 329 17.56 38.39 16.89
N ARG A 330 17.17 38.39 18.16
CA ARG A 330 17.70 37.47 19.17
C ARG A 330 16.94 36.16 19.17
N ILE A 331 17.66 35.04 19.08
CA ILE A 331 17.14 33.70 19.35
C ILE A 331 17.21 33.44 20.85
N GLU A 332 16.20 32.78 21.41
CA GLU A 332 16.21 32.37 22.81
C GLU A 332 17.39 31.41 23.09
N ASP A 333 18.06 31.61 24.24
CA ASP A 333 19.30 30.90 24.59
C ASP A 333 19.08 29.38 24.72
N ASP A 334 17.87 28.96 25.04
CA ASP A 334 17.45 27.57 25.12
C ASP A 334 17.34 26.90 23.73
N ILE A 335 16.86 27.60 22.69
CA ILE A 335 16.84 27.12 21.31
C ILE A 335 18.25 27.11 20.74
N LYS A 336 19.03 28.16 21.03
CA LYS A 336 20.42 28.27 20.59
C LYS A 336 21.28 27.12 21.15
N SER A 337 21.13 26.79 22.43
CA SER A 337 21.86 25.67 23.05
C SER A 337 21.50 24.29 22.47
N ILE A 338 20.27 24.11 21.98
CA ILE A 338 19.87 22.86 21.30
C ILE A 338 20.45 22.80 19.89
N VAL A 339 20.37 23.88 19.12
CA VAL A 339 20.82 23.91 17.71
C VAL A 339 22.34 23.84 17.61
N LEU A 340 23.08 24.46 18.52
CA LEU A 340 24.55 24.41 18.55
C LEU A 340 25.11 23.12 19.16
N ASN A 341 24.25 22.17 19.54
CA ASN A 341 24.68 20.91 20.10
C ASN A 341 24.87 19.87 18.98
N ASP A 342 26.11 19.58 18.62
CA ASP A 342 26.45 18.56 17.61
C ASP A 342 25.86 17.18 17.93
N GLY A 343 25.74 16.84 19.22
CA GLY A 343 25.13 15.61 19.68
C GLY A 343 23.64 15.51 19.31
N PHE A 344 22.92 16.63 19.33
CA PHE A 344 21.52 16.67 18.89
C PHE A 344 21.40 16.30 17.41
N TRP A 345 22.24 16.88 16.55
CA TRP A 345 22.19 16.59 15.12
C TRP A 345 22.64 15.17 14.78
N LYS A 346 23.66 14.65 15.48
CA LYS A 346 24.05 13.25 15.38
C LYS A 346 22.90 12.30 15.75
N ASP A 347 22.15 12.63 16.80
CA ASP A 347 20.97 11.86 17.20
C ASP A 347 19.83 11.98 16.18
N VAL A 348 19.64 13.16 15.56
CA VAL A 348 18.68 13.35 14.45
C VAL A 348 19.05 12.48 13.25
N ASP A 349 20.32 12.47 12.84
CA ASP A 349 20.81 11.66 11.73
C ASP A 349 20.66 10.17 11.99
N ASN A 350 21.00 9.72 13.20
CA ASN A 350 20.82 8.33 13.61
C ASN A 350 19.35 7.94 13.60
N LEU A 351 18.47 8.80 14.11
CA LEU A 351 17.04 8.58 14.10
C LEU A 351 16.49 8.52 12.67
N LEU A 352 16.91 9.42 11.78
CA LEU A 352 16.51 9.43 10.37
C LEU A 352 16.94 8.15 9.65
N LYS A 353 18.18 7.69 9.86
CA LYS A 353 18.65 6.43 9.26
C LYS A 353 17.77 5.25 9.66
N VAL A 354 17.47 5.11 10.95
CA VAL A 354 16.61 4.03 11.45
C VAL A 354 15.18 4.15 10.91
N LEU A 355 14.60 5.34 10.97
CA LEU A 355 13.22 5.55 10.52
C LEU A 355 13.06 5.37 9.01
N ASN A 356 14.03 5.80 8.20
CA ASN A 356 13.97 5.68 6.74
C ASN A 356 13.91 4.21 6.30
N GLU A 357 14.73 3.33 6.91
CA GLU A 357 14.64 1.89 6.64
C GLU A 357 13.26 1.37 7.00
N LEU A 358 12.74 1.68 8.19
CA LEU A 358 11.40 1.22 8.60
C LEU A 358 10.28 1.73 7.68
N VAL A 359 10.39 2.96 7.19
CA VAL A 359 9.44 3.54 6.22
C VAL A 359 9.49 2.82 4.87
N ILE A 360 10.68 2.43 4.40
CA ILE A 360 10.81 1.60 3.18
C ILE A 360 10.09 0.27 3.40
N GLY A 361 10.28 -0.38 4.55
CA GLY A 361 9.58 -1.62 4.91
C GLY A 361 8.07 -1.46 4.91
N ILE A 362 7.56 -0.41 5.55
CA ILE A 362 6.12 -0.08 5.55
C ILE A 362 5.63 0.07 4.11
N SER A 363 6.31 0.88 3.29
CA SER A 363 5.92 1.10 1.90
C SER A 363 5.88 -0.18 1.06
N ILE A 364 6.76 -1.15 1.33
CA ILE A 364 6.75 -2.46 0.65
C ILE A 364 5.51 -3.27 1.06
N PHE A 365 5.23 -3.34 2.37
CA PHE A 365 4.17 -4.19 2.91
C PHE A 365 2.76 -3.58 2.78
N GLU A 366 2.64 -2.27 2.54
CA GLU A 366 1.37 -1.56 2.26
C GLU A 366 0.92 -1.64 0.80
N SER A 367 1.78 -2.14 -0.09
CA SER A 367 1.47 -2.36 -1.50
C SER A 367 0.27 -3.30 -1.68
N ASP A 368 -0.48 -3.11 -2.78
CA ASP A 368 -1.54 -4.05 -3.20
C ASP A 368 -0.99 -5.41 -3.65
N THR A 369 0.32 -5.49 -3.90
CA THR A 369 0.98 -6.74 -4.29
C THR A 369 1.32 -7.57 -3.04
N PRO A 370 0.95 -8.86 -3.00
CA PRO A 370 1.39 -9.76 -1.95
C PRO A 370 2.92 -9.77 -1.81
N SER A 371 3.43 -9.65 -0.59
CA SER A 371 4.87 -9.55 -0.31
C SER A 371 5.29 -10.38 0.91
N LEU A 372 4.54 -11.46 1.18
CA LEU A 372 4.68 -12.28 2.38
C LEU A 372 6.07 -12.94 2.50
N SER A 373 6.68 -13.29 1.37
CA SER A 373 8.03 -13.88 1.29
C SER A 373 9.13 -12.94 1.79
N LYS A 374 8.95 -11.62 1.63
CA LYS A 374 9.91 -10.57 2.02
C LYS A 374 9.95 -10.28 3.51
N VAL A 375 8.96 -10.77 4.27
CA VAL A 375 8.88 -10.50 5.72
C VAL A 375 10.12 -11.01 6.46
N LEU A 376 10.77 -12.06 5.97
CA LEU A 376 11.96 -12.64 6.60
C LEU A 376 13.22 -11.80 6.44
N ASP A 377 13.24 -10.89 5.48
CA ASP A 377 14.32 -9.92 5.31
C ASP A 377 14.32 -8.93 6.49
N TRP A 378 13.15 -8.72 7.10
CA TRP A 378 12.92 -7.74 8.16
C TRP A 378 12.89 -8.36 9.57
N TRP A 379 12.53 -9.64 9.70
CA TRP A 379 12.30 -10.29 10.99
C TRP A 379 13.02 -11.63 11.12
N GLU A 380 13.89 -11.78 12.14
CA GLU A 380 14.54 -13.07 12.47
C GLU A 380 13.59 -14.05 13.18
N SER A 381 12.61 -13.54 13.92
CA SER A 381 11.56 -14.33 14.57
C SER A 381 10.24 -14.07 13.86
N ILE A 382 9.69 -15.14 13.31
CA ILE A 382 8.64 -15.05 12.28
C ILE A 382 7.28 -15.28 12.94
N TYR A 383 6.34 -14.38 12.68
CA TYR A 383 4.94 -14.61 13.00
C TYR A 383 4.32 -15.57 11.98
N HIS A 384 3.72 -16.66 12.46
CA HIS A 384 3.07 -17.74 11.71
C HIS A 384 3.95 -18.50 10.67
N PRO A 385 4.00 -19.85 10.70
CA PRO A 385 4.81 -20.65 9.76
C PRO A 385 4.54 -20.44 8.27
N VAL A 386 3.38 -19.89 7.91
CA VAL A 386 3.02 -19.58 6.51
C VAL A 386 4.00 -18.60 5.87
N ILE A 387 4.66 -17.73 6.64
CA ILE A 387 5.66 -16.79 6.14
C ILE A 387 6.95 -17.54 5.75
N GLU A 388 7.34 -18.54 6.53
CA GLU A 388 8.46 -19.44 6.20
C GLU A 388 8.15 -20.23 4.92
N VAL A 389 6.90 -20.68 4.76
CA VAL A 389 6.43 -21.34 3.53
C VAL A 389 6.47 -20.37 2.35
N ALA A 390 6.04 -19.12 2.51
CA ALA A 390 6.09 -18.10 1.46
C ALA A 390 7.52 -17.82 1.01
N ASN A 391 8.47 -17.67 1.95
CA ASN A 391 9.87 -17.45 1.63
C ASN A 391 10.52 -18.67 0.94
N LEU A 392 10.14 -19.89 1.32
CA LEU A 392 10.58 -21.09 0.61
C LEU A 392 10.07 -21.11 -0.83
N LEU A 393 8.77 -20.89 -1.02
CA LEU A 393 8.11 -21.01 -2.31
C LEU A 393 8.32 -19.81 -3.24
N ASP A 394 8.80 -18.68 -2.74
CA ASP A 394 9.24 -17.59 -3.60
C ASP A 394 10.58 -17.96 -4.24
N PRO A 395 10.66 -18.06 -5.57
CA PRO A 395 11.86 -18.54 -6.25
C PRO A 395 13.02 -17.53 -6.18
N SER A 396 12.75 -16.25 -5.90
CA SER A 396 13.80 -15.24 -5.65
C SER A 396 14.53 -15.49 -4.34
N PHE A 397 13.80 -15.94 -3.31
CA PHE A 397 14.37 -16.20 -1.98
C PHE A 397 14.83 -17.64 -1.84
N HIS A 398 14.03 -18.59 -2.31
CA HIS A 398 14.30 -20.03 -2.29
C HIS A 398 14.78 -20.53 -0.91
N GLY A 399 14.20 -19.99 0.16
CA GLY A 399 14.55 -20.35 1.54
C GLY A 399 15.87 -19.80 2.09
N CYS A 400 16.45 -18.74 1.50
CA CYS A 400 17.72 -18.13 1.93
C CYS A 400 17.74 -17.63 3.39
N HIS A 401 16.58 -17.46 4.04
CA HIS A 401 16.46 -17.04 5.44
C HIS A 401 15.95 -18.14 6.37
N LEU A 402 15.82 -19.37 5.87
CA LEU A 402 15.29 -20.48 6.65
C LEU A 402 16.37 -21.19 7.44
N THR A 403 16.00 -21.62 8.64
CA THR A 403 16.86 -22.43 9.52
C THR A 403 16.42 -23.90 9.48
N SER A 404 17.21 -24.81 10.07
CA SER A 404 16.81 -26.22 10.18
C SER A 404 15.48 -26.40 10.93
N ASN A 405 15.20 -25.55 11.93
CA ASN A 405 13.92 -25.56 12.64
C ASN A 405 12.75 -25.12 11.75
N SER A 406 13.00 -24.23 10.77
CA SER A 406 11.97 -23.76 9.84
C SER A 406 11.41 -24.91 8.99
N MET A 407 12.24 -25.85 8.55
CA MET A 407 11.76 -27.00 7.78
C MET A 407 10.77 -27.87 8.57
N ASN A 408 10.98 -28.05 9.87
CA ASN A 408 10.04 -28.78 10.73
C ASN A 408 8.70 -28.04 10.84
N LYS A 409 8.72 -26.71 11.00
CA LYS A 409 7.49 -25.89 11.04
C LYS A 409 6.75 -25.90 9.70
N ILE A 410 7.47 -25.84 8.58
CA ILE A 410 6.89 -25.93 7.23
C ILE A 410 6.22 -27.30 7.06
N SER A 411 6.88 -28.39 7.46
CA SER A 411 6.30 -29.74 7.41
C SER A 411 4.99 -29.84 8.22
N GLN A 412 5.00 -29.33 9.47
CA GLN A 412 3.81 -29.27 10.31
C GLN A 412 2.69 -28.42 9.69
N PHE A 413 3.04 -27.32 9.04
CA PHE A 413 2.09 -26.47 8.34
C PHE A 413 1.46 -27.22 7.16
N ILE A 414 2.26 -27.87 6.31
CA ILE A 414 1.75 -28.65 5.18
C ILE A 414 0.84 -29.78 5.68
N GLN A 415 1.24 -30.50 6.72
CA GLN A 415 0.44 -31.56 7.33
C GLN A 415 -0.91 -31.04 7.86
N LYS A 416 -0.91 -29.87 8.51
CA LYS A 416 -2.12 -29.27 9.08
C LYS A 416 -3.08 -28.73 8.03
N TYR A 417 -2.57 -27.99 7.03
CA TYR A 417 -3.39 -27.23 6.09
C TYR A 417 -3.67 -27.98 4.78
N TYR A 418 -2.86 -28.98 4.45
CA TYR A 418 -2.93 -29.76 3.21
C TYR A 418 -2.83 -31.27 3.49
N SER A 419 -3.51 -31.74 4.53
CA SER A 419 -3.48 -33.13 5.02
C SER A 419 -3.60 -34.18 3.92
N ASP A 420 -4.51 -33.95 2.98
CA ASP A 420 -4.92 -34.93 1.97
C ASP A 420 -3.81 -35.19 0.94
N ASP A 421 -2.99 -34.17 0.66
CA ASP A 421 -1.89 -34.22 -0.32
C ASP A 421 -0.51 -34.02 0.33
N ALA A 422 -0.42 -34.07 1.67
CA ALA A 422 0.74 -33.61 2.43
C ALA A 422 2.05 -34.31 2.01
N VAL A 423 1.99 -35.64 1.79
CA VAL A 423 3.16 -36.43 1.38
C VAL A 423 3.64 -36.01 0.00
N ILE A 424 2.73 -35.85 -0.96
CA ILE A 424 3.05 -35.45 -2.34
C ILE A 424 3.66 -34.05 -2.35
N ILE A 425 3.02 -33.12 -1.64
CA ILE A 425 3.50 -31.74 -1.51
C ILE A 425 4.88 -31.73 -0.87
N TRP A 426 5.10 -32.49 0.19
CA TRP A 426 6.39 -32.54 0.86
C TRP A 426 7.49 -33.12 -0.02
N THR A 427 7.22 -34.20 -0.77
CA THR A 427 8.18 -34.73 -1.76
C THR A 427 8.50 -33.70 -2.84
N GLN A 428 7.50 -32.96 -3.34
CA GLN A 428 7.75 -31.88 -4.30
C GLN A 428 8.56 -30.73 -3.68
N ILE A 429 8.35 -30.39 -2.41
CA ILE A 429 9.15 -29.39 -1.68
C ILE A 429 10.62 -29.81 -1.59
N LEU A 430 10.90 -31.07 -1.25
CA LEU A 430 12.26 -31.59 -1.16
C LEU A 430 12.96 -31.53 -2.52
N ASN A 431 12.27 -31.95 -3.59
CA ASN A 431 12.81 -31.86 -4.95
C ASN A 431 13.03 -30.41 -5.40
N TYR A 432 12.10 -29.51 -5.06
CA TYR A 432 12.22 -28.09 -5.37
C TYR A 432 13.43 -27.47 -4.69
N LYS A 433 13.61 -27.72 -3.39
CA LYS A 433 14.74 -27.20 -2.60
C LYS A 433 16.10 -27.64 -3.14
N GLU A 434 16.20 -28.88 -3.60
CA GLU A 434 17.42 -29.41 -4.19
C GLU A 434 17.55 -29.10 -5.70
N LYS A 435 16.57 -28.37 -6.29
CA LYS A 435 16.45 -28.09 -7.73
C LYS A 435 16.53 -29.34 -8.60
N ASN A 436 15.95 -30.43 -8.10
CA ASN A 436 16.02 -31.77 -8.68
C ASN A 436 14.74 -32.15 -9.44
N GLY A 437 14.86 -33.19 -10.26
CA GLY A 437 13.75 -33.74 -11.04
C GLY A 437 13.17 -32.69 -11.99
N VAL A 438 11.88 -32.37 -11.84
CA VAL A 438 11.19 -31.38 -12.68
C VAL A 438 11.74 -29.96 -12.51
N PHE A 439 12.44 -29.66 -11.41
CA PHE A 439 12.94 -28.32 -11.06
C PHE A 439 14.36 -28.02 -11.59
N VAL A 440 14.95 -28.87 -12.43
CA VAL A 440 16.31 -28.69 -12.97
C VAL A 440 16.38 -27.58 -14.04
N ASN A 441 15.24 -27.11 -14.56
CA ASN A 441 15.19 -26.15 -15.66
C ASN A 441 15.94 -24.85 -15.34
N LYS A 442 17.10 -24.66 -15.98
CA LYS A 442 17.98 -23.50 -15.76
C LYS A 442 17.32 -22.17 -16.13
N LEU A 443 16.58 -22.13 -17.24
CA LEU A 443 15.91 -20.90 -17.70
C LEU A 443 14.84 -20.43 -16.71
N ALA A 444 14.13 -21.38 -16.09
CA ALA A 444 13.19 -21.05 -15.02
C ALA A 444 13.93 -20.32 -13.88
N TRP A 445 15.07 -20.82 -13.41
CA TRP A 445 15.82 -20.15 -12.35
C TRP A 445 16.46 -18.83 -12.77
N GLU A 446 16.83 -18.64 -14.03
CA GLU A 446 17.37 -17.35 -14.53
C GLU A 446 16.30 -16.23 -14.62
N THR A 447 15.02 -16.59 -14.45
CA THR A 447 13.87 -15.67 -14.46
C THR A 447 13.21 -15.51 -13.09
N SER A 448 13.72 -16.16 -12.04
CA SER A 448 13.09 -16.20 -10.72
C SER A 448 12.96 -14.84 -10.03
N ASP A 449 13.86 -13.91 -10.34
CA ASP A 449 13.93 -12.54 -9.80
C ASP A 449 13.34 -11.48 -10.75
N LYS A 450 12.96 -11.90 -11.97
CA LYS A 450 12.48 -11.00 -13.04
C LYS A 450 10.96 -11.07 -13.24
N VAL A 451 10.32 -12.11 -12.71
CA VAL A 451 8.91 -12.41 -12.94
C VAL A 451 8.21 -12.53 -11.60
N ASP A 452 6.94 -12.12 -11.55
CA ASP A 452 6.09 -12.34 -10.38
C ASP A 452 6.11 -13.83 -9.96
N PRO A 453 6.32 -14.15 -8.67
CA PRO A 453 6.42 -15.53 -8.19
C PRO A 453 5.23 -16.43 -8.59
N ILE A 454 4.01 -15.92 -8.59
CA ILE A 454 2.82 -16.68 -8.96
C ILE A 454 2.85 -17.01 -10.45
N ILE A 455 3.22 -16.04 -11.29
CA ILE A 455 3.39 -16.23 -12.73
C ILE A 455 4.53 -17.24 -13.00
N TRP A 456 5.64 -17.15 -12.26
CA TRP A 456 6.77 -18.07 -12.40
C TRP A 456 6.38 -19.53 -12.15
N TRP A 457 5.61 -19.78 -11.09
CA TRP A 457 5.09 -21.13 -10.78
C TRP A 457 4.16 -21.63 -11.88
N CYS A 458 3.20 -20.80 -12.32
CA CYS A 458 2.25 -21.18 -13.36
C CYS A 458 2.92 -21.47 -14.71
N GLY A 459 3.88 -20.64 -15.12
CA GLY A 459 4.53 -20.76 -16.43
C GLY A 459 5.54 -21.91 -16.52
N ASN A 460 6.23 -22.23 -15.42
CA ASN A 460 7.33 -23.20 -15.45
C ASN A 460 6.96 -24.59 -14.91
N PHE A 461 6.09 -24.68 -13.89
CA PHE A 461 5.89 -25.91 -13.12
C PHE A 461 4.40 -26.27 -12.87
N GLY A 462 3.48 -25.58 -13.53
CA GLY A 462 2.03 -25.81 -13.37
C GLY A 462 1.59 -27.26 -13.58
N ASP A 463 2.08 -27.90 -14.63
CA ASP A 463 1.73 -29.29 -14.96
C ASP A 463 2.67 -30.31 -14.31
N SER A 464 3.95 -29.95 -14.15
CA SER A 464 5.00 -30.85 -13.66
C SER A 464 5.00 -31.00 -12.13
N ALA A 465 4.52 -29.99 -11.39
CA ALA A 465 4.38 -30.01 -9.94
C ALA A 465 3.06 -29.35 -9.51
N PRO A 466 1.89 -29.95 -9.85
CA PRO A 466 0.60 -29.27 -9.75
C PRO A 466 0.18 -28.99 -8.30
N LYS A 467 0.44 -29.91 -7.38
CA LYS A 467 0.08 -29.76 -5.96
C LYS A 467 0.91 -28.67 -5.28
N LEU A 468 2.23 -28.67 -5.47
CA LEU A 468 3.09 -27.62 -4.94
C LEU A 468 2.80 -26.26 -5.58
N THR A 469 2.52 -26.22 -6.88
CA THR A 469 2.10 -24.99 -7.57
C THR A 469 0.82 -24.42 -6.98
N GLN A 470 -0.17 -25.25 -6.65
CA GLN A 470 -1.39 -24.80 -5.97
C GLN A 470 -1.10 -24.20 -4.59
N VAL A 471 -0.22 -24.83 -3.80
CA VAL A 471 0.22 -24.29 -2.50
C VAL A 471 0.94 -22.95 -2.68
N ALA A 472 1.85 -22.85 -3.66
CA ALA A 472 2.59 -21.63 -3.95
C ALA A 472 1.64 -20.48 -4.35
N LYS A 473 0.72 -20.71 -5.28
CA LYS A 473 -0.30 -19.72 -5.67
C LYS A 473 -1.12 -19.24 -4.47
N LYS A 474 -1.58 -20.18 -3.64
CA LYS A 474 -2.38 -19.89 -2.45
C LYS A 474 -1.60 -19.07 -1.44
N VAL A 475 -0.40 -19.50 -1.05
CA VAL A 475 0.42 -18.84 -0.03
C VAL A 475 0.97 -17.50 -0.50
N LEU A 476 1.46 -17.42 -1.74
CA LEU A 476 2.03 -16.20 -2.31
C LEU A 476 0.96 -15.15 -2.66
N SER A 477 -0.32 -15.51 -2.69
CA SER A 477 -1.44 -14.55 -2.83
C SER A 477 -1.87 -13.89 -1.51
N ILE A 478 -1.32 -14.33 -0.38
CA ILE A 478 -1.70 -13.82 0.94
C ILE A 478 -1.10 -12.41 1.13
N PRO A 479 -1.92 -11.39 1.41
CA PRO A 479 -1.45 -10.04 1.67
C PRO A 479 -0.74 -9.95 3.03
N THR A 480 0.22 -9.03 3.12
CA THR A 480 1.05 -8.80 4.31
C THR A 480 0.48 -7.79 5.30
N SER A 481 -0.43 -6.94 4.85
CA SER A 481 -1.00 -5.87 5.66
C SER A 481 -2.48 -5.68 5.39
N SER A 482 -3.13 -5.01 6.33
CA SER A 482 -4.46 -4.45 6.16
C SER A 482 -4.43 -3.08 5.45
N ALA A 483 -3.30 -2.61 4.90
CA ALA A 483 -3.19 -1.26 4.36
C ALA A 483 -4.12 -0.96 3.18
N ALA A 484 -4.48 -1.98 2.40
CA ALA A 484 -5.52 -1.86 1.37
C ALA A 484 -6.86 -1.36 1.95
N SER A 485 -7.14 -1.75 3.18
CA SER A 485 -8.33 -1.35 3.92
C SER A 485 -8.17 0.06 4.53
N GLU A 486 -6.96 0.48 4.93
CA GLU A 486 -6.68 1.84 5.40
C GLU A 486 -6.84 2.89 4.29
N ARG A 487 -6.44 2.57 3.05
CA ARG A 487 -6.65 3.44 1.89
C ARG A 487 -8.14 3.68 1.62
N ASN A 488 -8.97 2.68 1.88
CA ASN A 488 -10.42 2.83 1.79
C ASN A 488 -10.96 3.83 2.83
N TRP A 489 -10.38 3.87 4.03
CA TRP A 489 -10.79 4.82 5.06
C TRP A 489 -10.61 6.29 4.67
N SER A 490 -9.63 6.61 3.82
CA SER A 490 -9.50 7.97 3.29
C SER A 490 -10.72 8.40 2.46
N ALA A 491 -11.29 7.49 1.67
CA ALA A 491 -12.52 7.74 0.93
C ALA A 491 -13.75 7.78 1.86
N PHE A 492 -13.81 6.90 2.87
CA PHE A 492 -14.88 6.93 3.87
C PHE A 492 -14.88 8.22 4.70
N ALA A 493 -13.72 8.72 5.12
CA ALA A 493 -13.62 10.00 5.83
C ALA A 493 -14.18 11.15 4.98
N TYR A 494 -13.96 11.15 3.66
CA TYR A 494 -14.56 12.15 2.77
C TYR A 494 -16.10 12.09 2.75
N ILE A 495 -16.69 10.92 2.97
CA ILE A 495 -18.14 10.70 2.94
C ILE A 495 -18.77 10.95 4.33
N HIS A 496 -18.16 10.41 5.39
CA HIS A 496 -18.75 10.34 6.73
C HIS A 496 -18.26 11.44 7.69
N ASP A 497 -17.05 11.96 7.51
CA ASP A 497 -16.46 12.98 8.39
C ASP A 497 -16.58 14.40 7.83
N LYS A 498 -17.43 14.63 6.83
CA LYS A 498 -17.52 15.94 6.18
C LYS A 498 -17.89 17.03 7.19
N LYS A 499 -16.89 17.90 7.43
CA LYS A 499 -17.06 19.31 7.76
C LYS A 499 -17.82 20.06 6.68
#